data_AF-A0A815RFL1-F1
#
_entry.id   AF-A0A815RFL1-F1
#
_cell.length_a   1.000
_cell.length_b   1.000
_cell.length_c   1.000
_cell.angle_alpha   90.00
_cell.angle_beta   90.00
_cell.angle_gamma   90.00
#
_symmetry.space_group_name_H-M   'P 1'
#
loop_
_entity.id
_entity.type
_entity.pdbx_description
1 polymer ?
#
loop_
_entity_poly.entity_id
_entity_poly.type
_entity_poly.pdbx_seq_one_letter_code
_entity_poly.pdbx_strand_id
1 'polypeptide(L)'
;MLKLIGILLFAIVLACTIEETQSFQGRATYYNVQGGYTACGTMHNDGEFIAALNSAQFDPSTPNGNPNNNPLCNREIEVSGPRGTARVRVVDRCPGCPYGGLDLSPAAFQRIVGDLSQGVGQVTWEWT
;
A
#
# COMPACT_ATOMS: atom_id res chain seq x y z
N MET A 1 -39.68 28.93 49.28
CA MET A 1 -39.10 29.16 47.94
C MET A 1 -37.76 28.45 47.88
N LEU A 2 -37.67 27.29 47.23
CA LEU A 2 -36.40 26.61 46.96
C LEU A 2 -36.54 25.93 45.60
N LYS A 3 -35.87 26.46 44.57
CA LYS A 3 -35.77 25.84 43.24
C LYS A 3 -34.60 24.87 43.27
N LEU A 4 -34.86 23.56 43.25
CA LEU A 4 -33.81 22.56 43.06
C LEU A 4 -33.38 22.56 41.58
N ILE A 5 -32.08 22.75 41.39
CA ILE A 5 -31.38 22.66 40.11
C ILE A 5 -30.99 21.19 39.92
N GLY A 6 -31.61 20.50 38.97
CA GLY A 6 -31.22 19.16 38.53
C GLY A 6 -30.27 19.26 37.35
N ILE A 7 -28.96 19.13 37.59
CA ILE A 7 -27.95 19.08 36.54
C ILE A 7 -28.03 17.70 35.88
N LEU A 8 -28.50 17.65 34.63
CA LEU A 8 -28.45 16.46 33.78
C LEU A 8 -26.99 16.29 33.31
N LEU A 9 -26.25 15.38 33.93
CA LEU A 9 -24.92 14.96 33.49
C LEU A 9 -25.06 14.12 32.20
N PHE A 10 -25.00 14.77 31.04
CA PHE A 10 -24.69 14.09 29.79
C PHE A 10 -23.21 13.72 29.82
N ALA A 11 -22.91 12.46 30.14
CA ALA A 11 -21.59 11.91 29.89
C ALA A 11 -21.38 11.88 28.36
N ILE A 12 -20.58 12.81 27.84
CA ILE A 12 -20.10 12.76 26.46
C ILE A 12 -19.19 11.55 26.37
N VAL A 13 -19.70 10.45 25.82
CA VAL A 13 -18.87 9.31 25.42
C VAL A 13 -18.01 9.80 24.26
N LEU A 14 -16.78 10.19 24.56
CA LEU A 14 -15.77 10.47 23.56
C LEU A 14 -15.35 9.13 22.95
N ALA A 15 -16.09 8.68 21.92
CA ALA A 15 -15.66 7.55 21.12
C ALA A 15 -14.39 7.97 20.38
N CYS A 16 -13.23 7.48 20.83
CA CYS A 16 -12.04 7.47 20.01
C CYS A 16 -12.30 6.47 18.88
N THR A 17 -12.62 6.96 17.69
CA THR A 17 -12.66 6.11 16.50
C THR A 17 -11.23 5.65 16.24
N ILE A 18 -10.90 4.41 16.58
CA ILE A 18 -9.66 3.75 16.17
C ILE A 18 -9.85 3.44 14.69
N GLU A 19 -9.20 4.21 13.81
CA GLU A 19 -9.09 3.87 12.40
C GLU A 19 -8.15 2.65 12.33
N GLU A 20 -8.73 1.46 12.21
CA GLU A 20 -7.95 0.23 12.07
C GLU A 20 -7.33 0.24 10.67
N THR A 21 -6.12 0.76 10.56
CA THR A 21 -5.37 0.70 9.31
C THR A 21 -5.18 -0.76 8.94
N GLN A 22 -5.80 -1.18 7.84
CA GLN A 22 -5.70 -2.56 7.37
C GLN A 22 -4.26 -2.84 6.94
N SER A 23 -3.56 -3.65 7.73
CA SER A 23 -2.22 -4.12 7.42
C SER A 23 -2.26 -5.43 6.61
N PHE A 24 -1.38 -5.53 5.63
CA PHE A 24 -1.19 -6.70 4.79
C PHE A 24 0.20 -7.29 5.03
N GLN A 25 0.31 -8.60 4.88
CA GLN A 25 1.59 -9.30 4.89
C GLN A 25 1.72 -10.08 3.58
N GLY A 26 2.92 -10.06 3.01
CA GLY A 26 3.16 -10.84 1.81
C GLY A 26 4.61 -10.85 1.38
N ARG A 27 4.81 -11.55 0.27
CA ARG A 27 6.11 -11.71 -0.36
C ARG A 27 6.36 -10.54 -1.31
N ALA A 28 7.54 -9.93 -1.17
CA ALA A 28 8.04 -8.92 -2.10
C ALA A 28 9.08 -9.54 -3.03
N THR A 29 8.95 -9.29 -4.33
CA THR A 29 10.00 -9.49 -5.35
C THR A 29 10.40 -8.13 -5.93
N TYR A 30 11.19 -8.11 -7.00
CA TYR A 30 11.42 -6.91 -7.78
C TYR A 30 11.34 -7.17 -9.28
N TYR A 31 11.05 -6.10 -10.03
CA TYR A 31 11.02 -6.09 -11.49
C TYR A 31 11.73 -4.87 -12.06
N ASN A 32 12.15 -4.95 -13.32
CA ASN A 32 12.65 -3.78 -14.05
C ASN A 32 11.44 -3.00 -14.58
N VAL A 33 11.33 -1.74 -14.16
CA VAL A 33 10.22 -0.85 -14.52
C VAL A 33 10.51 -0.04 -15.78
N GLN A 34 11.78 0.05 -16.20
CA GLN A 34 12.18 0.88 -17.33
C GLN A 34 11.63 0.36 -18.67
N GLY A 35 11.33 1.31 -19.57
CA GLY A 35 11.09 1.00 -20.99
C GLY A 35 9.64 0.73 -21.37
N GLY A 36 8.67 1.01 -20.50
CA GLY A 36 7.26 0.84 -20.81
C GLY A 36 6.31 1.64 -19.93
N TYR A 37 5.04 1.61 -20.30
CA TYR A 37 3.95 2.08 -19.46
C TYR A 37 3.58 0.99 -18.46
N THR A 38 3.36 1.38 -17.21
CA THR A 38 2.80 0.51 -16.19
C THR A 38 1.29 0.33 -16.38
N ALA A 39 0.66 -0.57 -15.61
CA ALA A 39 -0.79 -0.74 -15.61
C ALA A 39 -1.57 0.54 -15.25
N CYS A 40 -0.94 1.50 -14.57
CA CYS A 40 -1.52 2.82 -14.28
C CYS A 40 -1.37 3.82 -15.43
N GLY A 41 -0.81 3.42 -16.57
CA GLY A 41 -0.72 4.26 -17.76
C GLY A 41 0.38 5.33 -17.72
N THR A 42 1.35 5.21 -16.81
CA THR A 42 2.48 6.14 -16.66
C THR A 42 3.82 5.43 -16.81
N MET A 43 4.85 6.18 -17.18
CA MET A 43 6.22 5.67 -17.28
C MET A 43 6.99 5.96 -15.99
N HIS A 44 7.81 5.01 -15.57
CA HIS A 44 8.63 5.08 -14.37
C HIS A 44 10.02 4.49 -14.60
N ASN A 45 10.91 4.63 -13.61
CA ASN A 45 12.25 4.08 -13.64
C ASN A 45 12.62 3.33 -12.35
N ASP A 46 13.67 2.51 -12.44
CA ASP A 46 14.10 1.61 -11.36
C ASP A 46 14.59 2.33 -10.09
N GLY A 47 14.90 3.63 -10.19
CA GLY A 47 15.33 4.48 -9.07
C GLY A 47 14.19 5.03 -8.22
N GLU A 48 12.95 4.98 -8.71
CA GLU A 48 11.77 5.45 -7.96
C GLU A 48 11.35 4.43 -6.90
N PHE A 49 10.73 4.89 -5.82
CA PHE A 49 10.15 3.98 -4.81
C PHE A 49 8.71 3.66 -5.21
N ILE A 50 8.57 2.62 -6.02
CA ILE A 50 7.29 2.20 -6.60
C ILE A 50 7.10 0.69 -6.51
N ALA A 51 5.85 0.25 -6.67
CA ALA A 51 5.50 -1.16 -6.67
C ALA A 51 4.38 -1.50 -7.67
N ALA A 52 4.39 -2.75 -8.11
CA ALA A 52 3.25 -3.43 -8.69
C ALA A 52 2.46 -4.16 -7.59
N LEU A 53 1.16 -3.89 -7.50
CA LEU A 53 0.27 -4.55 -6.54
C LEU A 53 -0.27 -5.86 -7.13
N ASN A 54 -0.41 -6.91 -6.31
CA ASN A 54 -1.00 -8.16 -6.77
C ASN A 54 -2.40 -7.99 -7.38
N SER A 55 -2.70 -8.80 -8.39
CA SER A 55 -3.96 -8.78 -9.13
C SER A 55 -5.20 -8.93 -8.25
N ALA A 56 -5.14 -9.76 -7.21
CA ALA A 56 -6.28 -10.00 -6.32
C ALA A 56 -6.72 -8.76 -5.52
N GLN A 57 -5.81 -7.82 -5.27
CA GLN A 57 -6.13 -6.53 -4.64
C GLN A 57 -6.27 -5.39 -5.66
N PHE A 58 -5.56 -5.46 -6.79
CA PHE A 58 -5.63 -4.44 -7.85
C PHE A 58 -6.92 -4.54 -8.67
N ASP A 59 -7.24 -5.71 -9.22
CA ASP A 59 -8.29 -5.90 -10.22
C ASP A 59 -9.71 -5.57 -9.75
N PRO A 60 -10.12 -5.90 -8.52
CA PRO A 60 -11.47 -5.55 -8.04
C PRO A 60 -11.76 -4.04 -8.05
N SER A 61 -10.72 -3.21 -8.01
CA SER A 61 -10.85 -1.75 -8.07
C SER A 61 -10.80 -1.20 -9.50
N THR A 62 -10.50 -2.02 -10.51
CA THR A 62 -10.32 -1.57 -11.90
C THR A 62 -11.67 -1.28 -12.56
N PRO A 63 -12.01 -0.02 -12.88
CA PRO A 63 -13.29 0.30 -13.49
C PRO A 63 -13.31 -0.07 -14.97
N ASN A 64 -14.38 -0.75 -15.40
CA ASN A 64 -14.62 -1.10 -16.80
C ASN A 64 -13.47 -1.88 -17.46
N GLY A 65 -12.65 -2.59 -16.68
CA GLY A 65 -11.49 -3.32 -17.16
C GLY A 65 -10.32 -2.45 -17.65
N ASN A 66 -10.36 -1.13 -17.46
CA ASN A 66 -9.25 -0.24 -17.83
C ASN A 66 -8.35 0.04 -16.61
N PRO A 67 -7.16 -0.58 -16.51
CA PRO A 67 -6.29 -0.44 -15.34
C PRO A 67 -5.73 0.97 -15.16
N ASN A 68 -5.64 1.77 -16.24
CA ASN A 68 -5.17 3.16 -16.16
C ASN A 68 -6.09 4.04 -15.30
N ASN A 69 -7.34 3.62 -15.11
CA ASN A 69 -8.34 4.32 -14.32
C ASN A 69 -8.52 3.70 -12.92
N ASN A 70 -7.65 2.77 -12.52
CA ASN A 70 -7.76 2.13 -11.21
C ASN A 70 -7.50 3.17 -10.09
N PRO A 71 -8.41 3.33 -9.11
CA PRO A 71 -8.25 4.32 -8.03
C PRO A 71 -7.09 4.00 -7.06
N LEU A 72 -6.51 2.80 -7.14
CA LEU A 72 -5.32 2.43 -6.39
C LEU A 72 -4.03 2.96 -7.03
N CYS A 73 -4.09 3.38 -8.30
CA CYS A 73 -2.96 4.01 -8.97
C CYS A 73 -2.55 5.31 -8.28
N ASN A 74 -1.24 5.50 -8.13
CA ASN A 74 -0.59 6.64 -7.47
C ASN A 74 -0.87 6.78 -5.97
N ARG A 75 -1.60 5.85 -5.35
CA ARG A 75 -1.71 5.78 -3.90
C ARG A 75 -0.40 5.28 -3.31
N GLU A 76 -0.10 5.72 -2.08
CA GLU A 76 1.09 5.32 -1.36
C GLU A 76 0.77 4.23 -0.33
N ILE A 77 1.76 3.36 -0.13
CA ILE A 77 1.78 2.35 0.92
C ILE A 77 3.05 2.54 1.75
N GLU A 78 2.96 2.34 3.06
CA GLU A 78 4.13 2.19 3.91
C GLU A 78 4.54 0.72 3.94
N VAL A 79 5.74 0.40 3.45
CA VAL A 79 6.22 -0.97 3.34
C VAL A 79 7.39 -1.18 4.29
N SER A 80 7.26 -2.19 5.15
CA SER A 80 8.27 -2.59 6.12
C SER A 80 8.84 -3.96 5.79
N GLY A 81 10.16 -4.06 5.76
CA GLY A 81 10.89 -5.30 5.53
C GLY A 81 12.15 -5.41 6.39
N PRO A 82 12.97 -6.45 6.18
CA PRO A 82 14.15 -6.73 7.00
C PRO A 82 15.16 -5.58 7.12
N ARG A 83 15.24 -4.70 6.11
CA ARG A 83 16.14 -3.54 6.10
C ARG A 83 15.48 -2.24 6.56
N GLY A 84 14.19 -2.27 6.86
CA GLY A 84 13.44 -1.15 7.39
C GLY A 84 12.26 -0.76 6.50
N THR A 85 11.82 0.47 6.69
CA THR A 85 10.54 0.96 6.19
C THR A 85 10.73 2.09 5.19
N ALA A 86 9.88 2.12 4.15
CA ALA A 86 9.79 3.22 3.21
C ALA A 86 8.38 3.37 2.65
N ARG A 87 8.02 4.60 2.26
CA ARG A 87 6.82 4.86 1.44
C ARG A 87 7.08 4.48 -0.01
N VAL A 88 6.14 3.77 -0.60
CA VAL A 88 6.21 3.22 -1.95
C VAL A 88 4.91 3.55 -2.66
N ARG A 89 4.99 4.07 -3.88
CA ARG A 89 3.80 4.40 -4.68
C ARG A 89 3.38 3.22 -5.54
N VAL A 90 2.09 2.87 -5.50
CA VAL A 90 1.53 1.83 -6.36
C VAL A 90 1.32 2.40 -7.74
N VAL A 91 2.04 1.85 -8.73
CA VAL A 91 1.99 2.33 -10.11
C VAL A 91 1.70 1.23 -11.11
N ASP A 92 1.63 -0.03 -10.68
CA ASP A 92 1.52 -1.15 -11.60
C ASP A 92 0.74 -2.31 -10.99
N ARG A 93 0.49 -3.34 -11.81
CA ARG A 93 -0.21 -4.57 -11.46
C ARG A 93 0.73 -5.76 -11.64
N CYS A 94 0.80 -6.62 -10.63
CA CYS A 94 1.50 -7.89 -10.69
C CYS A 94 0.50 -9.06 -10.84
N PRO A 95 0.32 -9.64 -12.04
CA PRO A 95 -0.62 -10.75 -12.26
C PRO A 95 -0.29 -12.00 -11.43
N GLY A 96 1.00 -12.31 -11.26
CA GLY A 96 1.49 -13.55 -10.64
C GLY A 96 1.81 -13.44 -9.14
N CYS A 97 1.65 -12.26 -8.54
CA CYS A 97 1.91 -12.07 -7.12
C CYS A 97 0.75 -12.66 -6.28
N PRO A 98 1.04 -13.33 -5.15
CA PRO A 98 0.00 -13.79 -4.25
C PRO A 98 -0.72 -12.60 -3.59
N TYR A 99 -1.86 -12.84 -2.95
CA TYR A 99 -2.52 -11.84 -2.11
C TYR A 99 -1.53 -11.29 -1.05
N GLY A 100 -1.55 -9.98 -0.83
CA GLY A 100 -0.57 -9.26 0.00
C GLY A 100 0.81 -9.10 -0.64
N GLY A 101 1.08 -9.74 -1.78
CA GLY A 101 2.36 -9.65 -2.48
C GLY A 101 2.55 -8.33 -3.22
N LEU A 102 3.82 -7.92 -3.32
CA LEU A 102 4.29 -6.73 -4.02
C LEU A 102 5.42 -7.09 -4.98
N ASP A 103 5.49 -6.44 -6.13
CA ASP A 103 6.68 -6.45 -6.98
C ASP A 103 7.30 -5.05 -6.94
N LEU A 104 8.39 -4.88 -6.22
CA LEU A 104 8.99 -3.57 -5.95
C LEU A 104 9.90 -3.14 -7.10
N SER A 105 10.15 -1.84 -7.24
CA SER A 105 11.31 -1.39 -8.03
C SER A 105 12.63 -1.87 -7.39
N PRO A 106 13.74 -1.93 -8.15
CA PRO A 106 15.04 -2.30 -7.61
C PRO A 106 15.48 -1.41 -6.45
N ALA A 107 15.27 -0.09 -6.55
CA ALA A 107 15.62 0.84 -5.47
C ALA A 107 14.78 0.63 -4.21
N ALA A 108 13.47 0.40 -4.33
CA ALA A 108 12.61 0.09 -3.19
C ALA A 108 12.99 -1.25 -2.55
N PHE A 109 13.21 -2.30 -3.36
CA PHE A 109 13.62 -3.61 -2.87
C PHE A 109 14.94 -3.54 -2.09
N GLN A 110 15.94 -2.84 -2.62
CA GLN A 110 17.23 -2.66 -1.94
C GLN A 110 17.11 -1.92 -0.61
N ARG A 111 16.19 -0.96 -0.53
CA ARG A 111 15.96 -0.18 0.69
C ARG A 111 15.21 -0.98 1.77
N ILE A 112 14.22 -1.78 1.38
CA ILE A 112 13.25 -2.43 2.27
C ILE A 112 13.62 -3.88 2.58
N VAL A 113 14.05 -4.62 1.55
CA VAL A 113 14.30 -6.06 1.63
C VAL A 113 15.79 -6.35 1.76
N GLY A 114 16.60 -5.95 0.78
CA GLY A 114 18.01 -6.35 0.72
C GLY A 114 18.60 -6.43 -0.67
N ASP A 115 19.71 -7.15 -0.81
CA ASP A 115 20.42 -7.26 -2.09
C ASP A 115 19.53 -7.92 -3.16
N LEU A 116 19.60 -7.45 -4.40
CA LEU A 116 18.78 -7.98 -5.50
C LEU A 116 19.04 -9.48 -5.74
N SER A 117 20.24 -9.99 -5.41
CA SER A 117 20.53 -11.43 -5.48
C SER A 117 19.68 -12.29 -4.56
N GLN A 118 19.03 -11.72 -3.53
CA GLN A 118 18.04 -12.46 -2.73
C GLN A 118 16.80 -12.82 -3.54
N GLY A 119 16.44 -12.02 -4.55
CA GLY A 119 15.27 -12.21 -5.42
C GLY A 119 13.92 -11.98 -4.73
N VAL A 120 13.83 -12.24 -3.43
CA VAL A 120 12.58 -12.29 -2.69
C VAL A 120 12.76 -12.00 -1.21
N GLY A 121 11.74 -11.39 -0.59
CA GLY A 121 11.68 -11.14 0.85
C GLY A 121 10.26 -11.13 1.40
N GLN A 122 10.13 -11.15 2.72
CA GLN A 122 8.86 -10.97 3.42
C GLN A 122 8.70 -9.51 3.83
N VAL A 123 7.52 -8.95 3.59
CA VAL A 123 7.18 -7.57 3.95
C VAL A 123 5.80 -7.50 4.59
N THR A 124 5.59 -6.46 5.38
CA THR A 124 4.27 -5.98 5.78
C THR A 124 4.05 -4.61 5.18
N TRP A 125 2.81 -4.28 4.86
CA TRP A 125 2.49 -2.96 4.32
C TRP A 125 1.07 -2.54 4.62
N GLU A 126 0.84 -1.23 4.60
CA GLU A 126 -0.46 -0.63 4.81
C GLU A 126 -0.64 0.59 3.90
N TRP A 127 -1.88 0.92 3.56
CA TRP A 127 -2.19 2.13 2.81
C TRP A 127 -2.00 3.37 3.69
N THR A 128 -1.41 4.42 3.12
CA THR A 128 -1.25 5.74 3.76
C THR A 128 -2.17 6.79 3.17
#